data_AF-A0A1B8XSH4-F1
#
_entry.id   AF-A0A1B8XSH4-F1
#
_cell.length_a   1.000
_cell.length_b   1.000
_cell.length_c   1.000
_cell.angle_alpha   90.00
_cell.angle_beta   90.00
_cell.angle_gamma   90.00
#
_symmetry.space_group_name_H-M   'P 1'
#
loop_
_entity.id
_entity.type
_entity.pdbx_description
1 polymer ?
#
loop_
_entity_poly.entity_id
_entity_poly.type
_entity_poly.pdbx_seq_one_letter_code
_entity_poly.pdbx_strand_id
1 'polypeptide(L)'
;MRISNSRGQEVITIIRPLRCIHCCFPCYLQELEVQAPLGTTAGFIVQKWDPLLPKFIIQNESKEDVLIVIGPYLTSSCFGDVIFE
;
A
#
# COMPACT_ATOMS: atom_id res chain seq x y z
N MET A 1 4.83 7.38 -7.49
CA MET A 1 3.44 7.52 -7.98
C MET A 1 2.90 8.83 -7.45
N ARG A 2 2.05 9.54 -8.20
CA ARG A 2 1.58 10.88 -7.84
C ARG A 2 0.06 10.97 -7.98
N ILE A 3 -0.61 11.58 -7.02
CA ILE A 3 -2.06 11.81 -7.04
C ILE A 3 -2.29 13.31 -7.11
N SER A 4 -3.13 13.72 -8.07
CA SER A 4 -3.47 15.12 -8.31
C SER A 4 -4.94 15.39 -7.99
N ASN A 5 -5.25 16.62 -7.59
CA ASN A 5 -6.63 17.08 -7.43
C ASN A 5 -7.30 17.37 -8.80
N SER A 6 -8.58 17.75 -8.78
CA SER A 6 -9.35 18.09 -9.99
C SER A 6 -8.81 19.28 -10.80
N ARG A 7 -7.89 20.07 -10.21
CA ARG A 7 -7.19 21.19 -10.87
C ARG A 7 -5.82 20.79 -11.42
N GLY A 8 -5.45 19.51 -11.34
CA GLY A 8 -4.16 18.99 -11.83
C GLY A 8 -2.96 19.30 -10.91
N GLN A 9 -3.20 19.76 -9.67
CA GLN A 9 -2.12 20.00 -8.71
C GLN A 9 -1.83 18.71 -7.94
N GLU A 10 -0.56 18.34 -7.83
CA GLU A 10 -0.13 17.19 -7.05
C GLU A 10 -0.39 17.44 -5.56
N VAL A 11 -1.12 16.51 -4.92
CA VAL A 11 -1.50 16.61 -3.50
C VAL A 11 -0.88 15.50 -2.65
N ILE A 12 -0.63 14.34 -3.24
CA ILE A 12 -0.02 13.19 -2.55
C ILE A 12 1.07 12.60 -3.44
N THR A 13 2.23 12.35 -2.86
CA THR A 13 3.32 11.60 -3.49
C THR A 13 3.51 10.28 -2.77
N ILE A 14 3.58 9.20 -3.54
CA ILE A 14 3.80 7.84 -3.01
C ILE A 14 5.14 7.34 -3.52
N ILE A 15 6.04 7.03 -2.60
CA ILE A 15 7.37 6.50 -2.86
C ILE A 15 7.36 5.00 -2.57
N ARG A 16 7.70 4.18 -3.57
CA ARG A 16 7.72 2.72 -3.46
C ARG A 16 9.13 2.21 -3.77
N PRO A 17 10.01 2.08 -2.76
CA PRO A 17 11.40 1.68 -2.97
C PRO A 17 11.55 0.20 -3.36
N LEU A 18 10.65 -0.68 -2.90
CA LEU A 18 10.75 -2.13 -3.13
C LEU A 18 9.75 -2.62 -4.20
N ARG A 19 10.28 -3.32 -5.21
CA ARG A 19 9.52 -4.03 -6.25
C ARG A 19 10.02 -5.47 -6.35
N CYS A 20 9.44 -6.41 -5.59
CA CYS A 20 9.53 -7.81 -6.00
C CYS A 20 8.32 -8.16 -6.87
N ILE A 21 8.60 -8.85 -7.98
CA ILE A 21 7.64 -9.15 -9.05
C ILE A 21 7.39 -10.67 -9.17
N HIS A 22 7.90 -11.48 -8.23
CA HIS A 22 7.99 -12.92 -8.41
C HIS A 22 6.87 -13.70 -7.70
N CYS A 23 5.94 -14.26 -8.48
CA CYS A 23 4.68 -14.92 -8.08
C CYS A 23 4.78 -15.98 -6.97
N CYS A 24 5.95 -16.58 -6.78
CA CYS A 24 6.08 -17.85 -6.05
C CYS A 24 7.02 -17.80 -4.82
N PHE A 25 7.54 -16.63 -4.43
CA PHE A 25 8.41 -16.49 -3.26
C PHE A 25 7.87 -15.39 -2.33
N PRO A 26 8.09 -15.44 -0.99
CA PRO A 26 7.57 -14.47 -0.03
C PRO A 26 8.27 -13.10 -0.10
N CYS A 27 8.78 -12.70 -1.26
CA CYS A 27 9.45 -11.42 -1.48
C CYS A 27 8.48 -10.23 -1.57
N TYR A 28 7.24 -10.39 -1.11
CA TYR A 28 6.12 -9.46 -1.27
C TYR A 28 5.94 -8.45 -0.14
N LEU A 29 6.90 -8.29 0.76
CA LEU A 29 6.83 -7.24 1.78
C LEU A 29 7.13 -5.90 1.10
N GLN A 30 6.07 -5.17 0.74
CA GLN A 30 6.15 -3.83 0.19
C GLN A 30 5.97 -2.80 1.29
N GLU A 31 6.88 -1.86 1.37
CA GLU A 31 6.74 -0.63 2.14
C GLU A 31 6.60 0.53 1.16
N LEU A 32 5.61 1.39 1.38
CA LEU A 32 5.38 2.59 0.63
C LEU A 32 5.34 3.77 1.60
N GLU A 33 6.06 4.83 1.27
CA GLU A 33 5.96 6.11 1.98
C GLU A 33 4.93 6.99 1.28
N VAL A 34 4.02 7.56 2.07
CA VAL A 34 2.99 8.49 1.61
C VAL A 34 3.35 9.88 2.10
N GLN A 35 3.48 10.84 1.18
CA GLN A 35 3.81 12.23 1.48
C GLN A 35 2.64 13.15 1.12
N ALA A 36 2.24 13.99 2.07
CA ALA A 36 1.22 15.03 1.91
C ALA A 36 1.36 16.10 3.02
N PRO A 37 1.52 17.41 2.72
CA PRO A 37 1.80 18.03 1.41
C PRO A 37 3.12 17.54 0.79
N LEU A 38 3.43 17.95 -0.45
CA LEU A 38 4.61 17.49 -1.17
C LEU A 38 5.91 17.70 -0.35
N GLY A 39 6.62 16.60 -0.05
CA GLY A 39 7.87 16.61 0.71
C GLY A 39 7.73 16.38 2.22
N THR A 40 6.50 16.31 2.75
CA THR A 40 6.25 15.94 4.16
C THR A 40 5.65 14.54 4.21
N THR A 41 6.33 13.62 4.90
CA THR A 41 5.83 12.27 5.13
C THR A 41 4.58 12.33 6.01
N ALA A 42 3.46 11.82 5.51
CA ALA A 42 2.22 11.68 6.26
C ALA A 42 2.11 10.31 6.95
N GLY A 43 2.81 9.30 6.41
CA GLY A 43 2.82 7.95 6.95
C GLY A 43 3.33 6.90 5.97
N PHE A 44 3.11 5.64 6.33
CA PHE A 44 3.60 4.48 5.58
C PHE A 44 2.48 3.47 5.34
N ILE A 45 2.63 2.69 4.27
CA ILE A 45 1.80 1.52 4.00
C ILE A 45 2.71 0.32 3.90
N VAL A 46 2.51 -0.67 4.76
CA VAL A 46 3.31 -1.89 4.85
C VAL A 46 2.44 -3.09 4.51
N GLN A 47 2.82 -3.86 3.50
CA GLN A 47 2.21 -5.15 3.21
C GLN A 47 2.79 -6.20 4.18
N LYS A 48 1.93 -6.87 4.94
CA LYS A 48 2.33 -8.05 5.72
C LYS A 48 2.12 -9.31 4.90
N TRP A 49 3.10 -10.20 4.97
CA TRP A 49 2.97 -11.54 4.40
C TRP A 49 1.99 -12.34 5.24
N ASP A 50 1.02 -12.93 4.57
CA ASP A 50 0.06 -13.86 5.14
C ASP A 50 -0.32 -14.84 4.01
N PRO A 51 -0.34 -16.15 4.29
CA PRO A 51 -0.52 -17.18 3.26
C PRO A 51 -1.94 -17.20 2.66
N LEU A 52 -2.92 -16.58 3.33
CA LEU A 52 -4.33 -16.73 3.01
C LEU A 52 -5.02 -15.40 2.67
N LEU A 53 -4.64 -14.33 3.37
CA LEU A 53 -5.29 -13.01 3.27
C LEU A 53 -4.27 -11.91 3.00
N PRO A 54 -4.39 -11.13 1.91
CA PRO A 54 -3.54 -9.95 1.74
C PRO A 54 -3.84 -8.93 2.83
N LYS A 55 -2.80 -8.49 3.55
CA LYS A 55 -2.92 -7.51 4.65
C LYS A 55 -2.03 -6.31 4.38
N PHE A 56 -2.61 -5.11 4.44
CA PHE A 56 -1.88 -3.85 4.43
C PHE A 56 -2.09 -3.14 5.75
N ILE A 57 -1.01 -2.61 6.31
CA ILE A 57 -1.02 -1.83 7.52
C ILE A 57 -0.69 -0.40 7.15
N ILE A 58 -1.58 0.52 7.51
CA ILE A 58 -1.33 1.95 7.45
C ILE A 58 -0.68 2.35 8.76
N GLN A 59 0.45 3.03 8.65
CA GLN A 59 1.19 3.56 9.78
C GLN A 59 1.24 5.08 9.70
N ASN A 60 1.23 5.75 10.85
CA ASN A 60 1.47 7.19 10.92
C ASN A 60 2.96 7.53 10.71
N GLU A 61 3.31 8.81 10.85
CA GLU A 61 4.69 9.32 10.72
C GLU A 61 5.66 8.66 11.72
N SER A 62 5.17 8.28 12.90
CA SER A 62 5.93 7.59 13.96
C SER A 62 6.04 6.07 13.75
N LYS A 63 5.56 5.54 12.61
CA LYS A 63 5.44 4.10 12.32
C LYS A 63 4.54 3.32 13.28
N GLU A 64 3.55 3.98 13.88
CA GLU A 64 2.53 3.32 14.68
C GLU A 64 1.38 2.86 13.79
N ASP A 65 0.93 1.62 13.97
CA ASP A 65 -0.16 1.02 13.21
C ASP A 65 -1.49 1.73 13.54
N VAL A 66 -2.07 2.41 12.55
CA VAL A 66 -3.33 3.18 12.71
C VAL A 66 -4.54 2.48 12.09
N LEU A 67 -4.32 1.71 11.02
CA LEU A 67 -5.38 0.97 10.34
C LEU A 67 -4.80 -0.29 9.69
N ILE A 68 -5.58 -1.35 9.69
CA ILE A 68 -5.29 -2.56 8.94
C ILE A 68 -6.37 -2.70 7.88
N VAL A 69 -5.95 -2.86 6.63
CA VAL A 69 -6.82 -3.17 5.49
C VAL A 69 -6.62 -4.63 5.14
N ILE A 70 -7.71 -5.40 5.18
CA ILE A 70 -7.69 -6.83 4.90
C ILE A 70 -8.41 -7.06 3.57
N GLY A 71 -7.70 -7.63 2.61
CA GLY A 71 -8.31 -8.03 1.34
C GLY A 71 -8.86 -9.45 1.41
N PRO A 72 -9.59 -9.87 0.36
CA PRO A 72 -10.32 -11.13 0.35
C PRO A 72 -9.39 -12.33 0.17
N TYR A 73 -9.90 -13.49 0.55
CA TYR A 73 -9.20 -14.77 0.44
C TYR A 73 -8.86 -15.10 -1.02
N LEU A 74 -7.61 -15.50 -1.30
CA LEU A 74 -7.13 -15.94 -2.62
C LEU A 74 -7.53 -15.00 -3.78
N THR A 75 -6.88 -13.84 -3.89
CA THR A 75 -6.93 -13.03 -5.12
C THR A 75 -6.10 -13.70 -6.23
N SER A 76 -6.63 -14.76 -6.84
CA SER A 76 -6.08 -15.25 -8.11
C SER A 76 -6.24 -14.11 -9.13
N SER A 77 -5.16 -13.75 -9.81
CA SER A 77 -5.06 -12.61 -10.75
C SER A 77 -5.96 -12.72 -12.00
N CYS A 78 -6.95 -13.62 -12.00
CA CYS A 78 -7.85 -13.92 -13.10
C CYS A 78 -9.27 -13.34 -12.94
N PHE A 79 -9.69 -12.83 -11.77
CA PHE A 79 -11.09 -12.46 -11.55
C PHE A 79 -11.29 -11.20 -10.71
N GLY A 80 -12.06 -10.26 -11.29
CA GLY A 80 -13.06 -9.43 -10.61
C GLY A 80 -12.59 -8.30 -9.69
N ASP A 81 -13.51 -7.39 -9.41
CA ASP A 81 -13.35 -6.34 -8.41
C ASP A 81 -13.00 -6.93 -7.04
N VAL A 82 -12.03 -6.33 -6.37
CA VAL A 82 -11.54 -6.77 -5.06
C VAL A 82 -12.21 -5.94 -3.98
N ILE A 83 -13.01 -6.58 -3.13
CA ILE A 83 -13.68 -5.93 -1.99
C ILE A 83 -12.75 -6.01 -0.78
N PHE A 84 -12.45 -4.87 -0.18
CA PHE A 84 -11.66 -4.76 1.05
C PHE A 84 -12.60 -4.48 2.23
N GLU A 85 -12.30 -5.08 3.39
CA GLU A 85 -12.96 -4.81 4.67
C GLU A 85 -12.07 -3.95 5.59
#